data_AF-A0A7K1KS84-F1
#
_entry.id   AF-A0A7K1KS84-F1
#
_cell.length_a   1.000
_cell.length_b   1.000
_cell.length_c   1.000
_cell.angle_alpha   90.00
_cell.angle_beta   90.00
_cell.angle_gamma   90.00
#
_symmetry.space_group_name_H-M   'P 1'
#
loop_
_entity.id
_entity.type
_entity.pdbx_description
1 polymer ?
#
loop_
_entity_poly.entity_id
_entity_poly.type
_entity_poly.pdbx_seq_one_letter_code
_entity_poly.pdbx_strand_id
1 'polypeptide(L)'
;MSESAELNRASRIRVALSEAAAQLADRAAVLVRTGSDGLPGDLTDEARRLLAQAEQVLELAVLCDRRRGAPWAAIGEALGDVSKQTAHERYAEADRRLDEALIEHWLTGESPAADLPPGADASVRTLVRLDEWAATRNRVATVPDEDPERQVTSGLAPMTTAEHGALLTAAEALIGTITDTVRRHALEEGHANRAVQWHERRLADELAAPGSTGTPVEELREHLTKARTRLTDL
;
A
#
# COMPACT_ATOMS: atom_id res chain seq x y z
N MET A 1 21.88 -6.11 6.73
CA MET A 1 20.72 -5.33 6.27
C MET A 1 19.52 -6.20 6.55
N SER A 2 18.69 -5.84 7.54
CA SER A 2 17.51 -6.63 7.89
C SER A 2 16.69 -6.88 6.63
N GLU A 3 16.20 -8.11 6.47
CA GLU A 3 15.01 -8.40 5.68
C GLU A 3 14.02 -7.26 5.87
N SER A 4 13.76 -6.48 4.82
CA SER A 4 12.75 -5.45 4.89
C SER A 4 11.43 -6.18 5.03
N ALA A 5 10.92 -6.27 6.27
CA ALA A 5 9.65 -6.92 6.55
C ALA A 5 8.60 -6.33 5.60
N GLU A 6 8.02 -7.17 4.76
CA GLU A 6 7.01 -6.72 3.81
C GLU A 6 5.88 -6.05 4.58
N LEU A 7 5.50 -4.83 4.21
CA LEU A 7 4.44 -4.09 4.89
C LEU A 7 3.08 -4.64 4.52
N ASN A 8 2.13 -4.60 5.46
CA ASN A 8 0.74 -4.92 5.15
C ASN A 8 0.11 -3.88 4.20
N ARG A 9 -1.00 -4.24 3.57
CA ARG A 9 -1.68 -3.36 2.60
C ARG A 9 -2.03 -1.98 3.17
N ALA A 10 -2.57 -1.93 4.40
CA ALA A 10 -2.94 -0.67 5.05
C ALA A 10 -1.73 0.26 5.22
N SER A 11 -0.58 -0.29 5.60
CA SER A 11 0.67 0.46 5.77
C SER A 11 1.20 0.98 4.44
N ARG A 12 1.13 0.18 3.36
CA ARG A 12 1.52 0.61 2.01
C ARG A 12 0.68 1.80 1.53
N ILE A 13 -0.64 1.77 1.76
CA ILE A 13 -1.53 2.89 1.41
C ILE A 13 -1.24 4.11 2.29
N ARG A 14 -0.92 3.90 3.57
CA ARG A 14 -0.50 4.99 4.47
C ARG A 14 0.79 5.67 4.01
N VAL A 15 1.75 4.91 3.48
CA VAL A 15 2.99 5.45 2.88
C VAL A 15 2.66 6.25 1.61
N ALA A 16 1.78 5.74 0.74
CA ALA A 16 1.32 6.48 -0.43
C ALA A 16 0.63 7.80 -0.06
N LEU A 17 -0.19 7.80 0.99
CA LEU A 17 -0.80 9.01 1.54
C LEU A 17 0.26 10.00 2.05
N SER A 18 1.27 9.52 2.79
CA SER A 18 2.39 10.36 3.25
C SER A 18 3.15 10.96 2.06
N GLU A 19 3.39 10.17 1.02
CA GLU A 19 4.05 10.64 -0.21
C GLU A 19 3.24 11.73 -0.91
N ALA A 20 1.95 11.49 -1.13
CA ALA A 20 1.07 12.46 -1.77
C ALA A 20 0.97 13.76 -0.95
N ALA A 21 0.89 13.65 0.38
CA ALA A 21 0.84 14.81 1.27
C ALA A 21 2.16 15.60 1.27
N ALA A 22 3.31 14.93 1.27
CA ALA A 22 4.61 15.58 1.19
C ALA A 22 4.77 16.35 -0.14
N GLN A 23 4.39 15.72 -1.26
CA GLN A 23 4.41 16.36 -2.58
C GLN A 23 3.45 17.57 -2.66
N LEU A 24 2.25 17.46 -2.09
CA LEU A 24 1.29 18.56 -2.02
C LEU A 24 1.85 19.74 -1.23
N ALA A 25 2.47 19.48 -0.07
CA ALA A 25 3.07 20.51 0.77
C ALA A 25 4.27 21.19 0.08
N ASP A 26 5.13 20.42 -0.59
CA ASP A 26 6.23 20.96 -1.41
C ASP A 26 5.71 21.85 -2.53
N ARG A 27 4.64 21.43 -3.20
CA ARG A 27 4.03 22.21 -4.28
C ARG A 27 3.38 23.49 -3.77
N ALA A 28 2.62 23.42 -2.67
CA ALA A 28 2.02 24.59 -2.04
C ALA A 28 3.06 25.63 -1.64
N ALA A 29 4.23 25.20 -1.15
CA ALA A 29 5.33 26.10 -0.79
C ALA A 29 5.88 26.89 -2.00
N VAL A 30 5.72 26.39 -3.23
CA VAL A 30 6.10 27.13 -4.44
C VAL A 30 5.28 28.41 -4.59
N LEU A 31 3.97 28.35 -4.36
CA LEU A 31 3.05 29.47 -4.52
C LEU A 31 3.22 30.57 -3.46
N VAL A 32 3.90 30.29 -2.35
CA VAL A 32 4.21 31.29 -1.32
C VAL A 32 5.29 32.26 -1.80
N ARG A 33 6.11 31.86 -2.78
CA ARG A 33 7.23 32.67 -3.28
C ARG A 33 6.75 33.64 -4.35
N THR A 34 6.73 34.93 -4.02
CA THR A 34 6.36 36.01 -4.96
C THR A 34 7.46 36.40 -5.95
N GLY A 35 8.64 35.79 -5.84
CA GLY A 35 9.79 36.10 -6.69
C GLY A 35 9.84 35.31 -8.00
N SER A 36 8.86 34.43 -8.25
CA SER A 36 8.90 33.42 -9.31
C SER A 36 7.55 33.23 -10.01
N ASP A 37 6.76 34.29 -10.13
CA ASP A 37 5.37 34.22 -10.60
C ASP A 37 5.22 33.92 -12.11
N GLY A 38 6.32 33.76 -12.85
CA GLY A 38 6.33 33.34 -14.24
C GLY A 38 5.60 34.31 -15.19
N LEU A 39 4.97 33.75 -16.22
CA LEU A 39 4.11 34.46 -17.16
C LEU A 39 2.65 34.49 -16.66
N PRO A 40 1.81 35.44 -17.15
CA PRO A 40 0.39 35.43 -16.86
C PRO A 40 -0.25 34.07 -17.19
N GLY A 41 -0.92 33.47 -16.20
CA GLY A 41 -1.53 32.15 -16.30
C GLY A 41 -0.78 31.03 -15.58
N ASP A 42 0.54 31.18 -15.35
CA ASP A 42 1.36 30.14 -14.69
C ASP A 42 0.88 29.87 -13.25
N LEU A 43 0.58 30.93 -12.49
CA LEU A 43 -0.01 30.81 -11.15
C LEU A 43 -1.36 30.08 -11.15
N THR A 44 -2.18 30.28 -12.20
CA THR A 44 -3.47 29.61 -12.33
C THR A 44 -3.30 28.13 -12.67
N ASP A 45 -2.38 27.80 -13.58
CA ASP A 45 -2.06 26.40 -13.88
C ASP A 45 -1.50 25.67 -12.65
N GLU A 46 -0.63 26.34 -11.88
CA GLU A 46 -0.05 25.77 -10.66
C GLU A 46 -1.11 25.56 -9.57
N ALA A 47 -2.01 26.54 -9.35
CA ALA A 47 -3.14 26.38 -8.43
C ALA A 47 -4.05 25.21 -8.82
N ARG A 48 -4.31 25.03 -10.13
CA ARG A 48 -5.09 23.89 -10.65
C ARG A 48 -4.39 22.55 -10.40
N ARG A 49 -3.07 22.48 -10.59
CA ARG A 49 -2.26 21.28 -10.28
C ARG A 49 -2.25 20.97 -8.79
N LEU A 50 -2.25 21.99 -7.93
CA LEU A 50 -2.33 21.84 -6.49
C LEU A 50 -3.70 21.26 -6.07
N LEU A 51 -4.80 21.75 -6.66
CA LEU A 51 -6.13 21.20 -6.42
C LEU A 51 -6.21 19.71 -6.78
N ALA A 52 -5.71 19.32 -7.96
CA ALA A 52 -5.69 17.93 -8.37
C ALA A 52 -4.89 17.02 -7.42
N GLN A 53 -3.77 17.51 -6.86
CA GLN A 53 -3.03 16.77 -5.84
C GLN A 53 -3.77 16.68 -4.51
N ALA A 54 -4.46 17.74 -4.11
CA ALA A 54 -5.26 17.73 -2.89
C ALA A 54 -6.40 16.71 -2.98
N GLU A 55 -7.04 16.59 -4.15
CA GLU A 55 -8.03 15.55 -4.44
C GLU A 55 -7.43 14.14 -4.34
N GLN A 56 -6.20 13.94 -4.84
CA GLN A 56 -5.49 12.66 -4.70
C GLN A 56 -5.18 12.33 -3.23
N VAL A 57 -4.75 13.32 -2.43
CA VAL A 57 -4.54 13.14 -0.98
C VAL A 57 -5.84 12.74 -0.28
N LEU A 58 -6.95 13.40 -0.62
CA LEU A 58 -8.27 13.07 -0.07
C LEU A 58 -8.70 11.64 -0.43
N GLU A 59 -8.53 11.24 -1.69
CA GLU A 59 -8.83 9.87 -2.13
C GLU A 59 -8.01 8.86 -1.32
N LEU A 60 -6.69 9.02 -1.23
CA LEU A 60 -5.82 8.11 -0.46
C LEU A 60 -6.16 8.08 1.03
N ALA A 61 -6.60 9.20 1.61
CA ALA A 61 -7.07 9.25 2.99
C ALA A 61 -8.34 8.41 3.20
N VAL A 62 -9.33 8.55 2.30
CA VAL A 62 -10.54 7.72 2.31
C VAL A 62 -10.19 6.23 2.20
N LEU A 63 -9.26 5.88 1.30
CA LEU A 63 -8.82 4.50 1.12
C LEU A 63 -8.07 3.96 2.33
N CYS A 64 -7.24 4.79 3.01
CA CYS A 64 -6.63 4.43 4.29
C CYS A 64 -7.68 4.08 5.34
N ASP A 65 -8.68 4.93 5.55
CA ASP A 65 -9.73 4.70 6.55
C ASP A 65 -10.54 3.46 6.22
N ARG A 66 -10.89 3.27 4.95
CA ARG A 66 -11.59 2.08 4.47
C ARG A 66 -10.84 0.81 4.81
N ARG A 67 -9.51 0.79 4.63
CA ARG A 67 -8.63 -0.36 4.89
C ARG A 67 -8.41 -0.62 6.37
N ARG A 68 -8.58 0.41 7.21
CA ARG A 68 -8.64 0.28 8.67
C ARG A 68 -10.00 -0.20 9.18
N GLY A 69 -10.94 -0.49 8.27
CA GLY A 69 -12.25 -1.04 8.59
C GLY A 69 -13.35 0.00 8.77
N ALA A 70 -13.09 1.28 8.46
CA ALA A 70 -14.13 2.30 8.54
C ALA A 70 -15.29 1.96 7.59
N PRO A 71 -16.55 2.01 8.07
CA PRO A 71 -17.70 1.83 7.21
C PRO A 71 -17.94 3.09 6.35
N TRP A 72 -18.51 2.92 5.16
CA TRP A 72 -18.83 4.03 4.24
C TRP A 72 -19.68 5.14 4.86
N ALA A 73 -20.50 4.83 5.87
CA ALA A 73 -21.29 5.84 6.59
C ALA A 73 -20.40 6.80 7.40
N ALA A 74 -19.41 6.28 8.11
CA ALA A 74 -18.46 7.09 8.88
C ALA A 74 -17.54 7.92 7.96
N ILE A 75 -17.15 7.35 6.82
CA ILE A 75 -16.41 8.07 5.78
C ILE A 75 -17.27 9.21 5.22
N GLY A 76 -18.56 8.97 4.96
CA GLY A 76 -19.48 9.99 4.47
C GLY A 76 -19.66 11.16 5.44
N GLU A 77 -19.80 10.87 6.74
CA GLU A 77 -19.82 11.86 7.82
C GLU A 77 -18.54 12.72 7.81
N ALA A 78 -17.36 12.10 7.78
CA ALA A 78 -16.08 12.80 7.74
C ALA A 78 -15.88 13.68 6.48
N LEU A 79 -16.53 13.35 5.37
CA LEU A 79 -16.50 14.11 4.11
C LEU A 79 -17.48 15.30 4.08
N GLY A 80 -18.12 15.63 5.22
CA GLY A 80 -19.12 16.70 5.32
C GLY A 80 -20.54 16.18 5.19
N ASP A 81 -20.86 15.11 5.93
CA ASP A 81 -22.21 14.52 6.05
C ASP A 81 -22.81 14.02 4.73
N VAL A 82 -21.98 13.52 3.81
CA VAL A 82 -22.49 12.87 2.59
C VAL A 82 -23.03 11.48 2.92
N SER A 83 -24.02 11.03 2.16
CA SER A 83 -24.63 9.73 2.39
C SER A 83 -23.63 8.58 2.19
N LYS A 84 -23.87 7.46 2.90
CA LYS A 84 -23.14 6.18 2.69
C LYS A 84 -23.08 5.80 1.21
N GLN A 85 -24.20 5.94 0.50
CA GLN A 85 -24.32 5.58 -0.91
C GLN A 85 -23.42 6.47 -1.77
N THR A 86 -23.46 7.79 -1.55
CA THR A 86 -22.64 8.76 -2.28
C THR A 86 -21.14 8.52 -2.06
N ALA A 87 -20.71 8.26 -0.81
CA ALA A 87 -19.32 7.93 -0.52
C ALA A 87 -18.90 6.62 -1.22
N HIS A 88 -19.75 5.60 -1.17
CA HIS A 88 -19.48 4.32 -1.82
C HIS A 88 -19.38 4.46 -3.35
N GLU A 89 -20.34 5.10 -4.01
CA GLU A 89 -20.34 5.34 -5.45
C GLU A 89 -19.09 6.11 -5.91
N ARG A 90 -18.60 7.03 -5.08
CA ARG A 90 -17.45 7.87 -5.41
C ARG A 90 -16.11 7.13 -5.29
N TYR A 91 -15.94 6.28 -4.28
CA TYR A 91 -14.62 5.75 -3.91
C TYR A 91 -14.46 4.22 -4.02
N ALA A 92 -15.54 3.44 -4.17
CA ALA A 92 -15.44 1.98 -4.24
C ALA A 92 -14.56 1.49 -5.38
N GLU A 93 -14.70 2.13 -6.54
CA GLU A 93 -13.94 1.76 -7.72
C GLU A 93 -12.45 2.10 -7.56
N ALA A 94 -12.12 3.23 -6.92
CA ALA A 94 -10.74 3.56 -6.57
C ALA A 94 -10.16 2.57 -5.54
N ASP A 95 -10.93 2.17 -4.54
CA ASP A 95 -10.53 1.16 -3.54
C ASP A 95 -10.23 -0.19 -4.20
N ARG A 96 -11.09 -0.62 -5.12
CA ARG A 96 -10.93 -1.87 -5.87
C ARG A 96 -9.68 -1.82 -6.76
N ARG A 97 -9.53 -0.78 -7.58
CA ARG A 97 -8.37 -0.61 -8.48
C ARG A 97 -7.05 -0.55 -7.70
N LEU A 98 -7.05 0.12 -6.55
CA LEU A 98 -5.87 0.18 -5.69
C LEU A 98 -5.52 -1.20 -5.10
N ASP A 99 -6.51 -1.98 -4.66
CA ASP A 99 -6.26 -3.34 -4.15
C ASP A 99 -5.64 -4.23 -5.23
N GLU A 100 -6.20 -4.19 -6.44
CA GLU A 100 -5.71 -4.95 -7.59
C GLU A 100 -4.26 -4.54 -7.92
N ALA A 101 -3.97 -3.24 -8.01
CA ALA A 101 -2.62 -2.75 -8.24
C ALA A 101 -1.62 -3.16 -7.14
N LEU A 102 -2.06 -3.14 -5.87
CA LEU A 102 -1.22 -3.57 -4.74
C LEU A 102 -0.92 -5.08 -4.77
N ILE A 103 -1.93 -5.90 -5.13
CA ILE A 103 -1.80 -7.36 -5.27
C ILE A 103 -0.86 -7.68 -6.42
N GLU A 104 -1.05 -7.07 -7.59
CA GLU A 104 -0.19 -7.32 -8.75
C GLU A 104 1.26 -6.95 -8.46
N HIS A 105 1.49 -5.76 -7.89
CA HIS A 105 2.83 -5.36 -7.49
C HIS A 105 3.44 -6.32 -6.47
N TRP A 106 2.64 -6.83 -5.53
CA TRP A 106 3.13 -7.81 -4.55
C TRP A 106 3.52 -9.14 -5.20
N LEU A 107 2.76 -9.59 -6.20
CA LEU A 107 3.03 -10.85 -6.92
C LEU A 107 4.28 -10.75 -7.81
N THR A 108 4.41 -9.66 -8.58
CA THR A 108 5.44 -9.56 -9.62
C THR A 108 6.65 -8.74 -9.21
N GLY A 109 6.55 -7.90 -8.18
CA GLY A 109 7.58 -6.93 -7.80
C GLY A 109 7.81 -5.81 -8.83
N GLU A 110 7.31 -5.99 -10.05
CA GLU A 110 7.22 -4.95 -11.05
C GLU A 110 6.14 -3.95 -10.63
N SER A 111 6.21 -2.73 -11.17
CA SER A 111 5.13 -1.77 -11.06
C SER A 111 4.42 -1.70 -12.41
N PRO A 112 3.57 -2.69 -12.80
CA PRO A 112 3.09 -2.78 -14.17
C PRO A 112 1.78 -2.01 -14.41
N ALA A 113 1.12 -1.46 -13.39
CA ALA A 113 -0.09 -0.67 -13.57
C ALA A 113 0.21 0.82 -13.39
N ALA A 114 -0.18 1.64 -14.37
CA ALA A 114 -0.21 3.10 -14.24
C ALA A 114 -1.01 3.60 -13.02
N ASP A 115 -1.73 2.70 -12.35
CA ASP A 115 -2.64 2.97 -11.24
C ASP A 115 -2.01 2.79 -9.85
N LEU A 116 -0.77 2.29 -9.70
CA LEU A 116 -0.13 2.21 -8.39
C LEU A 116 0.31 3.62 -7.93
N PRO A 117 -0.23 4.17 -6.82
CA PRO A 117 0.13 5.51 -6.39
C PRO A 117 1.61 5.58 -5.95
N PRO A 118 2.30 6.71 -6.18
CA PRO A 118 3.66 6.91 -5.68
C PRO A 118 3.78 6.59 -4.19
N GLY A 119 4.81 5.81 -3.83
CA GLY A 119 5.08 5.37 -2.47
C GLY A 119 4.30 4.14 -2.01
N ALA A 120 3.30 3.68 -2.75
CA ALA A 120 2.59 2.44 -2.43
C ALA A 120 3.47 1.18 -2.65
N ASP A 121 4.55 1.28 -3.42
CA ASP A 121 5.62 0.27 -3.51
C ASP A 121 6.35 0.09 -2.17
N ALA A 122 6.30 1.11 -1.31
CA ALA A 122 6.95 1.16 0.00
C ALA A 122 8.44 0.76 -0.05
N SER A 123 9.14 1.12 -1.12
CA SER A 123 10.57 0.87 -1.22
C SER A 123 11.31 1.56 -0.08
N VAL A 124 12.38 0.94 0.41
CA VAL A 124 13.23 1.47 1.49
C VAL A 124 13.66 2.91 1.20
N ARG A 125 13.96 3.24 -0.07
CA ARG A 125 14.29 4.60 -0.50
C ARG A 125 13.16 5.58 -0.25
N THR A 126 11.91 5.22 -0.55
CA THR A 126 10.75 6.08 -0.31
C THR A 126 10.53 6.27 1.19
N LEU A 127 10.62 5.20 1.98
CA LEU A 127 10.45 5.26 3.43
C LEU A 127 11.48 6.21 4.09
N VAL A 128 12.77 6.03 3.77
CA VAL A 128 13.86 6.89 4.28
C VAL A 128 13.63 8.34 3.89
N ARG A 129 13.32 8.61 2.61
CA ARG A 129 13.07 9.98 2.14
C ARG A 129 11.90 10.63 2.89
N LEU A 130 10.84 9.89 3.19
CA LEU A 130 9.68 10.41 3.90
C LEU A 130 9.97 10.70 5.38
N ASP A 131 10.75 9.84 6.04
CA ASP A 131 11.25 10.11 7.40
C ASP A 131 12.13 11.37 7.42
N GLU A 132 13.06 11.51 6.46
CA GLU A 132 13.91 12.71 6.32
C GLU A 132 13.09 13.99 6.05
N TRP A 133 12.08 13.88 5.18
CA TRP A 133 11.18 14.98 4.86
C TRP A 133 10.42 15.43 6.11
N ALA A 134 9.85 14.48 6.87
CA ALA A 134 9.13 14.75 8.10
C ALA A 134 10.04 15.38 9.16
N ALA A 135 11.23 14.81 9.39
CA ALA A 135 12.21 15.34 10.32
C ALA A 135 12.70 16.76 9.98
N THR A 136 12.69 17.12 8.69
CA THR A 136 13.07 18.48 8.24
C THR A 136 11.94 19.49 8.43
N ARG A 137 10.70 19.09 8.13
CA ARG A 137 9.52 19.99 8.10
C ARG A 137 8.80 20.11 9.44
N ASN A 138 8.82 19.07 10.28
CA ASN A 138 8.09 19.00 11.55
C ASN A 138 8.94 19.39 12.77
N ARG A 139 10.09 20.06 12.60
CA ARG A 139 10.97 20.46 13.73
C ARG A 139 10.31 21.36 14.78
N VAL A 140 9.15 21.93 14.46
CA VAL A 140 8.39 22.85 15.33
C VAL A 140 7.07 22.22 15.82
N ALA A 141 6.85 20.92 15.60
CA ALA A 141 5.66 20.24 16.11
C ALA A 141 5.66 20.28 17.65
N THR A 142 4.57 20.79 18.22
CA THR A 142 4.36 20.93 19.68
C THR A 142 4.10 19.61 20.39
N VAL A 143 3.90 18.52 19.64
CA VAL A 143 3.72 17.17 20.18
C VAL A 143 5.05 16.42 20.08
N PRO A 144 5.65 15.99 21.20
CA PRO A 144 6.83 15.14 21.17
C PRO A 144 6.49 13.85 20.41
N ASP A 145 7.22 13.58 19.32
CA ASP A 145 7.19 12.28 18.67
C ASP A 145 8.08 11.30 19.46
N GLU A 146 7.64 10.06 19.60
CA GLU A 146 8.38 9.00 20.33
C GLU A 146 9.65 8.60 19.57
N ASP A 147 9.64 8.71 18.24
CA ASP A 147 10.81 8.49 17.38
C ASP A 147 10.93 9.61 16.32
N PRO A 148 11.62 10.72 16.64
CA PRO A 148 11.69 11.90 15.78
C PRO A 148 12.43 11.64 14.46
N GLU A 149 13.22 10.56 14.37
CA GLU A 149 13.95 10.16 13.17
C GLU A 149 13.14 9.20 12.28
N ARG A 150 12.02 8.66 12.77
CA ARG A 150 11.19 7.66 12.07
C ARG A 150 9.69 7.98 12.14
N GLN A 151 9.34 9.24 11.93
CA GLN A 151 7.95 9.73 12.09
C GLN A 151 6.96 9.07 11.10
N VAL A 152 7.44 8.56 9.96
CA VAL A 152 6.60 7.87 8.98
C VAL A 152 6.68 6.36 9.16
N THR A 153 7.86 5.81 9.42
CA THR A 153 8.06 4.35 9.48
C THR A 153 7.70 3.71 10.82
N SER A 154 7.76 4.43 11.94
CA SER A 154 7.50 3.89 13.29
C SER A 154 6.09 3.32 13.47
N GLY A 155 5.09 3.91 12.80
CA GLY A 155 3.69 3.49 12.88
C GLY A 155 3.27 2.43 11.85
N LEU A 156 4.19 1.92 11.02
CA LEU A 156 3.86 0.95 9.97
C LEU A 156 3.87 -0.47 10.50
N ALA A 157 2.90 -1.27 10.06
CA ALA A 157 2.74 -2.65 10.49
C ALA A 157 3.28 -3.62 9.42
N PRO A 158 4.12 -4.60 9.82
CA PRO A 158 4.54 -5.66 8.91
C PRO A 158 3.36 -6.55 8.54
N MET A 159 3.50 -7.25 7.42
CA MET A 159 2.56 -8.25 6.96
C MET A 159 2.66 -9.49 7.85
N THR A 160 1.51 -9.90 8.39
CA THR A 160 1.36 -11.11 9.19
C THR A 160 1.18 -12.34 8.29
N THR A 161 1.39 -13.53 8.84
CA THR A 161 1.12 -14.80 8.14
C THR A 161 -0.35 -14.93 7.71
N ALA A 162 -1.28 -14.37 8.50
CA ALA A 162 -2.70 -14.31 8.17
C ALA A 162 -2.99 -13.36 7.00
N GLU A 163 -2.40 -12.16 6.99
CA GLU A 163 -2.56 -11.20 5.88
C GLU A 163 -1.95 -11.74 4.58
N HIS A 164 -0.80 -12.42 4.66
CA HIS A 164 -0.20 -13.09 3.51
C HIS A 164 -1.15 -14.16 2.95
N GLY A 165 -1.76 -14.99 3.80
CA GLY A 165 -2.77 -15.97 3.36
C GLY A 165 -3.98 -15.32 2.69
N ALA A 166 -4.49 -14.23 3.26
CA ALA A 166 -5.60 -13.47 2.68
C ALA A 166 -5.24 -12.85 1.30
N LEU A 167 -3.99 -12.39 1.13
CA LEU A 167 -3.48 -11.89 -0.14
C LEU A 167 -3.38 -12.99 -1.21
N LEU A 168 -2.97 -14.21 -0.85
CA LEU A 168 -2.98 -15.34 -1.79
C LEU A 168 -4.40 -15.63 -2.30
N THR A 169 -5.39 -15.65 -1.40
CA THR A 169 -6.80 -15.83 -1.80
C THR A 169 -7.29 -14.70 -2.71
N ALA A 170 -6.94 -13.45 -2.40
CA ALA A 170 -7.31 -12.31 -3.24
C ALA A 170 -6.60 -12.35 -4.60
N ALA A 171 -5.34 -12.76 -4.64
CA ALA A 171 -4.56 -12.95 -5.85
C ALA A 171 -5.16 -14.04 -6.77
N GLU A 172 -5.54 -15.18 -6.22
CA GLU A 172 -6.21 -16.25 -6.98
C GLU A 172 -7.52 -15.75 -7.60
N ALA A 173 -8.33 -15.00 -6.84
CA ALA A 173 -9.55 -14.39 -7.36
C ALA A 173 -9.25 -13.39 -8.49
N LEU A 174 -8.23 -12.54 -8.34
CA LEU A 174 -7.80 -11.58 -9.36
C LEU A 174 -7.35 -12.28 -10.64
N ILE A 175 -6.46 -13.27 -10.53
CA ILE A 175 -5.95 -14.08 -11.65
C ILE A 175 -7.11 -14.67 -12.47
N GLY A 176 -8.15 -15.15 -11.79
CA GLY A 176 -9.36 -15.69 -12.42
C GLY A 176 -10.13 -14.69 -13.30
N THR A 177 -9.95 -13.38 -13.11
CA THR A 177 -10.61 -12.33 -13.90
C THR A 177 -9.77 -11.81 -15.07
N ILE A 178 -8.44 -11.97 -15.03
CA ILE A 178 -7.53 -11.47 -16.05
C ILE A 178 -7.65 -12.32 -17.32
N THR A 179 -7.96 -11.72 -18.47
CA THR A 179 -8.06 -12.43 -19.76
C THR A 179 -6.77 -12.41 -20.59
N ASP A 180 -5.89 -11.43 -20.34
CA ASP A 180 -4.59 -11.33 -21.01
C ASP A 180 -3.69 -12.48 -20.57
N THR A 181 -3.27 -13.32 -21.52
CA THR A 181 -2.49 -14.54 -21.24
C THR A 181 -1.09 -14.25 -20.71
N VAL A 182 -0.44 -13.18 -21.20
CA VAL A 182 0.92 -12.83 -20.77
C VAL A 182 0.87 -12.29 -19.33
N ARG A 183 -0.05 -11.35 -19.08
CA ARG A 183 -0.27 -10.81 -17.73
C ARG A 183 -0.71 -11.91 -16.76
N ARG A 184 -1.64 -12.77 -17.16
CA ARG A 184 -2.11 -13.89 -16.32
C ARG A 184 -0.96 -14.81 -15.93
N HIS A 185 -0.12 -15.21 -16.89
CA HIS A 185 1.01 -16.09 -16.63
C HIS A 185 2.00 -15.48 -15.62
N ALA A 186 2.36 -14.20 -15.78
CA ALA A 186 3.22 -13.50 -14.82
C ALA A 186 2.61 -13.46 -13.40
N LEU A 187 1.29 -13.28 -13.29
CA LEU A 187 0.60 -13.30 -12.00
C LEU A 187 0.53 -14.72 -11.41
N GLU A 188 0.36 -15.76 -12.22
CA GLU A 188 0.37 -17.15 -11.79
C GLU A 188 1.74 -17.57 -11.25
N GLU A 189 2.82 -17.19 -11.93
CA GLU A 189 4.21 -17.40 -11.47
C GLU A 189 4.46 -16.67 -10.15
N GLY A 190 4.09 -15.39 -10.08
CA GLY A 190 4.16 -14.60 -8.84
C GLY A 190 3.37 -15.24 -7.70
N HIS A 191 2.16 -15.73 -7.97
CA HIS A 191 1.30 -16.39 -6.98
C HIS A 191 1.92 -17.70 -6.47
N ALA A 192 2.46 -18.52 -7.37
CA ALA A 192 3.15 -19.76 -6.98
C ALA A 192 4.38 -19.47 -6.10
N ASN A 193 5.18 -18.45 -6.46
CA ASN A 193 6.32 -17.99 -5.66
C ASN A 193 5.88 -17.54 -4.26
N ARG A 194 4.83 -16.71 -4.15
CA ARG A 194 4.31 -16.24 -2.86
C ARG A 194 3.70 -17.38 -2.03
N ALA A 195 3.04 -18.35 -2.65
CA ALA A 195 2.53 -19.52 -1.96
C ALA A 195 3.65 -20.35 -1.30
N VAL A 196 4.80 -20.53 -1.99
CA VAL A 196 5.98 -21.17 -1.39
C VAL A 196 6.46 -20.41 -0.16
N GLN A 197 6.65 -19.09 -0.28
CA GLN A 197 7.09 -18.23 0.83
C GLN A 197 6.14 -18.28 2.02
N TRP A 198 4.82 -18.31 1.78
CA TRP A 198 3.82 -18.44 2.83
C TRP A 198 3.94 -19.76 3.59
N HIS A 199 4.10 -20.88 2.88
CA HIS A 199 4.29 -22.19 3.48
C HIS A 199 5.61 -22.29 4.25
N GLU A 200 6.69 -21.69 3.75
CA GLU A 200 7.96 -21.59 4.47
C GLU A 200 7.81 -20.81 5.77
N ARG A 201 7.11 -19.67 5.74
CA ARG A 201 6.84 -18.87 6.94
C ARG A 201 6.00 -19.64 7.96
N ARG A 202 4.92 -20.30 7.53
CA ARG A 202 4.10 -21.14 8.43
C ARG A 202 4.90 -22.27 9.05
N LEU A 203 5.76 -22.93 8.27
CA LEU A 203 6.63 -23.98 8.78
C LEU A 203 7.63 -23.42 9.80
N ALA A 204 8.21 -22.25 9.55
CA ALA A 204 9.11 -21.58 10.49
C ALA A 204 8.38 -21.18 11.79
N ASP A 205 7.17 -20.61 11.68
CA ASP A 205 6.33 -20.25 12.83
C ASP A 205 6.00 -21.49 13.70
N GLU A 206 5.60 -22.59 13.07
CA GLU A 206 5.29 -23.86 13.76
C GLU A 206 6.52 -24.49 14.42
N LEU A 207 7.70 -24.44 13.77
CA LEU A 207 8.95 -24.94 14.34
C LEU A 207 9.44 -24.08 15.52
N ALA A 208 9.24 -22.76 15.46
CA ALA A 208 9.60 -21.85 16.53
C ALA A 208 8.65 -21.96 17.73
N ALA A 209 7.36 -22.17 17.48
CA ALA A 209 6.32 -22.32 18.49
C ALA A 209 5.35 -23.45 18.10
N PRO A 210 5.60 -24.70 18.55
CA PRO A 210 4.73 -25.83 18.24
C PRO A 210 3.28 -25.60 18.66
N GLY A 211 2.35 -25.88 17.75
CA GLY A 211 0.91 -25.64 17.88
C GLY A 211 0.44 -24.25 17.46
N SER A 212 1.36 -23.32 17.12
CA SER A 212 0.99 -21.94 16.76
C SER A 212 0.16 -21.84 15.49
N THR A 213 0.34 -22.77 14.54
CA THR A 213 -0.39 -22.77 13.27
C THR A 213 -1.59 -23.70 13.26
N GLY A 214 -1.71 -24.59 14.26
CA GLY A 214 -2.73 -25.64 14.31
C GLY A 214 -2.58 -26.73 13.25
N THR A 215 -1.49 -26.75 12.48
CA THR A 215 -1.21 -27.74 11.44
C THR A 215 0.09 -28.49 11.78
N PRO A 216 0.10 -29.84 11.77
CA PRO A 216 1.31 -30.61 12.03
C PRO A 216 2.45 -30.27 11.06
N VAL A 217 3.70 -30.34 11.55
CA VAL A 217 4.92 -30.03 10.78
C VAL A 217 5.03 -30.87 9.51
N GLU A 218 4.67 -32.15 9.56
CA GLU A 218 4.68 -33.08 8.43
C GLU A 218 3.74 -32.61 7.31
N GLU A 219 2.53 -32.18 7.67
CA GLU A 219 1.54 -31.66 6.72
C GLU A 219 1.99 -30.33 6.12
N LEU A 220 2.62 -29.45 6.91
CA LEU A 220 3.22 -28.21 6.39
C LEU A 220 4.35 -28.47 5.40
N ARG A 221 5.18 -29.50 5.64
CA ARG A 221 6.24 -29.92 4.69
C ARG A 221 5.64 -30.49 3.39
N GLU A 222 4.56 -31.25 3.49
CA GLU A 222 3.84 -31.76 2.32
C GLU A 222 3.27 -30.60 1.49
N HIS A 223 2.61 -29.64 2.12
CA HIS A 223 2.11 -28.44 1.45
C HIS A 223 3.22 -27.62 0.78
N LEU A 224 4.34 -27.41 1.47
CA LEU A 224 5.50 -26.73 0.89
C LEU A 224 6.05 -27.48 -0.34
N THR A 225 6.09 -28.81 -0.28
CA THR A 225 6.53 -29.64 -1.41
C THR A 225 5.59 -29.48 -2.61
N LYS A 226 4.27 -29.56 -2.38
CA LYS A 226 3.26 -29.33 -3.42
C LYS A 226 3.37 -27.93 -4.04
N ALA A 227 3.57 -26.90 -3.23
CA ALA A 227 3.73 -25.52 -3.71
C ALA A 227 4.98 -25.36 -4.59
N ARG A 228 6.10 -25.96 -4.20
CA ARG A 228 7.35 -25.94 -4.99
C ARG A 228 7.23 -26.71 -6.31
N THR A 229 6.55 -27.85 -6.30
CA THR A 229 6.25 -28.59 -7.54
C THR A 229 5.43 -27.73 -8.49
N ARG A 230 4.34 -27.11 -8.00
CA ARG A 230 3.52 -26.22 -8.83
C ARG A 230 4.31 -25.06 -9.44
N LEU A 231 5.22 -24.46 -8.68
CA LEU A 231 6.10 -23.41 -9.20
C LEU A 231 7.03 -23.89 -10.31
N THR A 232 7.48 -25.15 -10.25
CA THR A 232 8.36 -25.75 -11.27
C THR A 232 7.61 -26.12 -12.55
N ASP A 233 6.30 -26.35 -12.45
CA ASP A 233 5.44 -26.76 -13.57
C ASP A 233 4.90 -25.58 -14.40
N LEU A 234 5.05 -24.34 -13.92
CA LEU A 234 4.67 -23.10 -14.62
C LEU A 234 5.77 -22.65 -15.59
#